data_AF-A0A817SA84-F1
#
_entry.id   AF-A0A817SA84-F1
#
_cell.length_a   1.000
_cell.length_b   1.000
_cell.length_c   1.000
_cell.angle_alpha   90.00
_cell.angle_beta   90.00
_cell.angle_gamma   90.00
#
_symmetry.space_group_name_H-M   'P 1'
#
loop_
_entity.id
_entity.type
_entity.pdbx_description
1 polymer ?
#
loop_
_entity_poly.entity_id
_entity_poly.type
_entity_poly.pdbx_seq_one_letter_code
_entity_poly.pdbx_strand_id
1 'polypeptide(L)'
;IVNTSPSSSSSCGQNAESKRRRNIKNGFESLRLLIPELSDPSNAKISKAQMLECTANHIQRIADIRNKMKEEVDLLQHENEQLQQKISQYQTSLPVDGIPIIPATRRSREASYALFHAYVADRTKKNWRFYPYSLILKRIFDTFQNTVTCDSTEEFLRSLNEWKTNSLNLVQLRQAASQAVIDMGRITSLITAPECVPDECVRLATNDNQ
;
A
#
# COMPACT_ATOMS: atom_id res chain seq x y z
N ILE A 1 -22.92 99.33 9.47
CA ILE A 1 -23.72 98.07 9.45
C ILE A 1 -24.03 97.83 7.99
N VAL A 2 -23.33 96.95 7.25
CA VAL A 2 -23.41 95.48 7.23
C VAL A 2 -22.04 95.01 6.70
N ASN A 3 -21.13 94.48 7.51
CA ASN A 3 -20.97 93.07 7.90
C ASN A 3 -21.16 92.04 6.76
N THR A 4 -20.08 91.73 6.04
CA THR A 4 -19.91 90.43 5.38
C THR A 4 -18.57 89.85 5.80
N SER A 5 -18.62 89.15 6.93
CA SER A 5 -17.59 88.22 7.38
C SER A 5 -17.37 87.07 6.38
N PRO A 6 -16.20 86.40 6.47
CA PRO A 6 -15.54 85.70 5.38
C PRO A 6 -15.70 84.16 5.51
N SER A 7 -14.88 83.38 4.80
CA SER A 7 -14.34 82.09 5.28
C SER A 7 -15.20 80.80 5.29
N SER A 8 -16.39 80.74 4.67
CA SER A 8 -17.19 79.50 4.63
C SER A 8 -16.71 78.44 3.60
N SER A 9 -16.25 78.85 2.41
CA SER A 9 -15.79 77.93 1.36
C SER A 9 -14.43 77.30 1.66
N SER A 10 -13.48 78.08 2.21
CA SER A 10 -12.14 77.60 2.60
C SER A 10 -12.19 76.63 3.79
N SER A 11 -13.07 76.86 4.76
CA SER A 11 -13.28 75.98 5.93
C SER A 11 -13.88 74.62 5.52
N CYS A 12 -14.88 74.63 4.64
CA CYS A 12 -15.48 73.40 4.11
C CYS A 12 -14.48 72.58 3.27
N GLY A 13 -13.70 73.24 2.41
CA GLY A 13 -12.63 72.62 1.62
C GLY A 13 -11.51 72.02 2.47
N GLN A 14 -11.09 72.71 3.54
CA GLN A 14 -10.12 72.20 4.50
C GLN A 14 -10.62 70.98 5.28
N ASN A 15 -11.91 70.94 5.60
CA ASN A 15 -12.53 69.80 6.30
C ASN A 15 -12.64 68.57 5.38
N ALA A 16 -13.00 68.78 4.11
CA ALA A 16 -13.01 67.72 3.09
C ALA A 16 -11.60 67.16 2.82
N GLU A 17 -10.60 68.02 2.70
CA GLU A 17 -9.20 67.61 2.50
C GLU A 17 -8.63 66.87 3.71
N SER A 18 -8.97 67.31 4.93
CA SER A 18 -8.58 66.63 6.17
C SER A 18 -9.19 65.22 6.27
N LYS A 19 -10.45 65.05 5.84
CA LYS A 19 -11.10 63.74 5.77
C LYS A 19 -10.45 62.83 4.73
N ARG A 20 -10.15 63.36 3.53
CA ARG A 20 -9.42 62.63 2.48
C ARG A 20 -8.06 62.12 2.98
N ARG A 21 -7.26 62.98 3.63
CA ARG A 21 -5.95 62.61 4.19
C ARG A 21 -6.05 61.53 5.27
N ARG A 22 -7.07 61.60 6.12
CA ARG A 22 -7.33 60.59 7.15
C ARG A 22 -7.64 59.22 6.52
N ASN A 23 -8.48 59.19 5.49
CA ASN A 23 -8.80 57.95 4.77
C ASN A 23 -7.56 57.35 4.11
N ILE A 24 -6.72 58.16 3.46
CA ILE A 24 -5.45 57.70 2.88
C ILE A 24 -4.53 57.13 3.96
N LYS A 25 -4.40 57.82 5.11
CA LYS A 25 -3.61 57.31 6.25
C LYS A 25 -4.12 55.94 6.71
N ASN A 26 -5.43 55.80 6.89
CA ASN A 26 -6.03 54.53 7.29
C ASN A 26 -5.76 53.43 6.26
N GLY A 27 -5.79 53.75 4.96
CA GLY A 27 -5.44 52.80 3.90
C GLY A 27 -3.98 52.31 3.98
N PHE A 28 -3.04 53.19 4.32
CA PHE A 28 -1.64 52.78 4.55
C PHE A 28 -1.50 51.89 5.79
N GLU A 29 -2.21 52.17 6.89
CA GLU A 29 -2.22 51.28 8.06
C GLU A 29 -2.80 49.90 7.71
N SER A 30 -3.86 49.83 6.90
CA SER A 30 -4.42 48.56 6.42
C SER A 30 -3.45 47.80 5.51
N LEU A 31 -2.77 48.49 4.58
CA LEU A 31 -1.74 47.87 3.72
C LEU A 31 -0.62 47.25 4.56
N ARG A 32 -0.21 47.94 5.62
CA ARG A 32 0.85 47.46 6.51
C ARG A 32 0.49 46.14 7.21
N LEU A 33 -0.77 45.94 7.57
CA LEU A 33 -1.25 44.71 8.20
C LEU A 33 -1.40 43.54 7.21
N LEU A 34 -1.66 43.83 5.94
CA LEU A 34 -1.87 42.80 4.90
C LEU A 34 -0.56 42.24 4.34
N ILE A 35 0.54 43.00 4.48
CA ILE A 35 1.84 42.63 3.91
C ILE A 35 2.73 42.07 5.04
N PRO A 36 3.06 40.76 5.02
CA PRO A 36 3.84 40.13 6.08
C PRO A 36 5.18 40.82 6.36
N GLU A 37 5.84 41.32 5.31
CA GLU A 37 7.12 42.04 5.39
C GLU A 37 7.00 43.39 6.14
N LEU A 38 5.82 44.01 6.15
CA LEU A 38 5.59 45.33 6.76
C LEU A 38 4.86 45.27 8.10
N SER A 39 4.25 44.13 8.42
CA SER A 39 3.51 43.90 9.67
C SER A 39 4.43 43.73 10.89
N ASP A 40 5.74 43.56 10.69
CA ASP A 40 6.72 43.49 11.77
C ASP A 40 6.83 44.85 12.51
N PRO A 41 6.76 44.89 13.86
CA PRO A 41 6.93 46.11 14.64
C PRO A 41 8.28 46.81 14.43
N SER A 42 9.33 46.10 14.01
CA SER A 42 10.64 46.67 13.67
C SER A 42 10.61 47.56 12.41
N ASN A 43 9.66 47.34 11.49
CA ASN A 43 9.49 48.10 10.25
C ASN A 43 8.59 49.34 10.40
N ALA A 44 8.43 49.85 11.63
CA ALA A 44 7.54 50.97 11.95
C ALA A 44 7.90 52.33 11.32
N LYS A 45 9.10 52.48 10.77
CA LYS A 45 9.62 53.74 10.21
C LYS A 45 9.82 53.68 8.69
N ILE A 46 9.12 52.80 7.97
CA ILE A 46 9.22 52.72 6.51
C ILE A 46 8.48 53.90 5.85
N SER A 47 9.02 54.44 4.77
CA SER A 47 8.36 55.54 4.05
C SER A 47 7.13 55.06 3.29
N LYS A 48 6.18 55.96 3.00
CA LYS A 48 4.99 55.64 2.19
C LYS A 48 5.35 55.14 0.79
N ALA A 49 6.41 55.69 0.19
CA ALA A 49 6.89 55.25 -1.13
C ALA A 49 7.39 53.81 -1.08
N GLN A 50 8.21 53.47 -0.08
CA GLN A 50 8.68 52.09 0.15
C GLN A 50 7.53 51.15 0.50
N MET A 51 6.52 51.60 1.26
CA MET A 51 5.34 50.79 1.55
C MET A 51 4.59 50.41 0.26
N LEU A 52 4.42 51.34 -0.68
CA LEU A 52 3.80 51.07 -1.98
C LEU A 52 4.66 50.12 -2.84
N GLU A 53 5.98 50.30 -2.82
CA GLU A 53 6.91 49.42 -3.54
C GLU A 53 6.88 47.98 -2.99
N CYS A 54 6.98 47.81 -1.67
CA CYS A 54 6.81 46.51 -1.01
C CYS A 54 5.45 45.89 -1.32
N THR A 55 4.37 46.70 -1.35
CA THR A 55 3.03 46.24 -1.74
C THR A 55 3.04 45.70 -3.16
N ALA A 56 3.61 46.42 -4.12
CA ALA A 56 3.67 46.00 -5.52
C ALA A 56 4.46 44.69 -5.68
N ASN A 57 5.61 44.58 -5.02
CA ASN A 57 6.43 43.37 -5.00
C ASN A 57 5.70 42.19 -4.36
N HIS A 58 4.94 42.43 -3.29
CA HIS A 58 4.13 41.40 -2.64
C HIS A 58 2.98 40.91 -3.53
N ILE A 59 2.28 41.82 -4.22
CA ILE A 59 1.23 41.46 -5.19
C ILE A 59 1.81 40.59 -6.31
N GLN A 60 2.96 40.98 -6.86
CA GLN A 60 3.63 40.21 -7.92
C GLN A 60 4.01 38.82 -7.42
N ARG A 61 4.61 38.72 -6.23
CA ARG A 61 4.94 37.44 -5.60
C ARG A 61 3.72 36.54 -5.40
N ILE A 62 2.61 37.07 -4.89
CA ILE A 62 1.37 36.29 -4.71
C ILE A 62 0.82 35.84 -6.08
N ALA A 63 0.90 36.69 -7.11
CA ALA A 63 0.48 36.32 -8.46
C ALA A 63 1.33 35.16 -9.00
N ASP A 64 2.65 35.21 -8.82
CA ASP A 64 3.57 34.13 -9.22
C ASP A 64 3.28 32.83 -8.46
N ILE A 65 3.06 32.90 -7.14
CA ILE A 65 2.68 31.74 -6.32
C ILE A 65 1.36 31.15 -6.80
N ARG A 66 0.36 31.99 -7.08
CA ARG A 66 -0.94 31.54 -7.60
C ARG A 66 -0.79 30.82 -8.95
N ASN A 67 0.07 31.33 -9.84
CA ASN A 67 0.34 30.70 -11.13
C ASN A 67 1.01 29.34 -10.95
N LYS A 68 2.04 29.24 -10.08
CA LYS A 68 2.69 27.97 -9.76
C LYS A 68 1.75 26.94 -9.17
N MET A 69 0.91 27.36 -8.21
CA MET A 69 -0.11 26.48 -7.62
C MET A 69 -1.11 26.01 -8.66
N LYS A 70 -1.47 26.85 -9.63
CA LYS A 70 -2.36 26.46 -10.72
C LYS A 70 -1.71 25.41 -11.63
N GLU A 71 -0.45 25.60 -12.01
CA GLU A 71 0.32 24.62 -12.78
C GLU A 71 0.42 23.27 -12.05
N GLU A 72 0.65 23.29 -10.74
CA GLU A 72 0.71 22.08 -9.91
C GLU A 72 -0.65 21.35 -9.85
N VAL A 73 -1.75 22.10 -9.72
CA VAL A 73 -3.11 21.53 -9.80
C VAL A 73 -3.35 20.86 -11.15
N ASP A 74 -2.99 21.52 -12.26
CA ASP A 74 -3.18 20.99 -13.60
C ASP A 74 -2.35 19.69 -13.80
N LEU A 75 -1.12 19.65 -13.28
CA LEU A 75 -0.27 18.45 -13.30
C LEU A 75 -0.86 17.29 -12.50
N LEU A 76 -1.31 17.55 -11.27
CA LEU A 76 -1.91 16.52 -10.41
C LEU A 76 -3.24 15.99 -10.99
N GLN A 77 -4.03 16.86 -11.62
CA GLN A 77 -5.24 16.43 -12.34
C GLN A 77 -4.89 15.49 -13.49
N HIS A 78 -3.86 15.82 -14.28
CA HIS A 78 -3.40 14.96 -15.36
C HIS A 78 -2.88 13.61 -14.86
N GLU A 79 -2.13 13.57 -13.76
CA GLU A 79 -1.70 12.33 -13.12
C GLU A 79 -2.89 11.49 -12.65
N ASN A 80 -3.91 12.13 -12.05
CA ASN A 80 -5.12 11.46 -11.62
C ASN A 80 -5.85 10.81 -12.80
N GLU A 81 -6.01 11.53 -13.91
CA GLU A 81 -6.60 10.99 -15.15
C GLU A 81 -5.81 9.81 -15.70
N GLN A 82 -4.47 9.88 -15.72
CA GLN A 82 -3.62 8.76 -16.14
C GLN A 82 -3.78 7.53 -15.23
N LEU A 83 -3.84 7.74 -13.92
CA LEU A 83 -4.05 6.66 -12.95
C LEU A 83 -5.45 6.05 -13.11
N GLN A 84 -6.49 6.87 -13.29
CA GLN A 84 -7.85 6.40 -13.57
C GLN A 84 -7.93 5.59 -14.86
N GLN A 85 -7.23 6.00 -15.92
CA GLN A 85 -7.13 5.23 -17.16
C GLN A 85 -6.46 3.87 -16.93
N LYS A 86 -5.34 3.83 -16.20
CA LYS A 86 -4.67 2.55 -15.85
C LYS A 86 -5.57 1.64 -15.03
N ILE A 87 -6.28 2.19 -14.03
CA ILE A 87 -7.25 1.42 -13.23
C ILE A 87 -8.33 0.83 -14.12
N SER A 88 -8.90 1.64 -15.03
CA SER A 88 -9.94 1.19 -15.96
C SER A 88 -9.42 0.10 -16.91
N GLN A 89 -8.19 0.21 -17.39
CA GLN A 89 -7.52 -0.83 -18.20
C GLN A 89 -7.36 -2.13 -17.40
N TYR A 90 -6.91 -2.05 -16.15
CA TYR A 90 -6.82 -3.24 -15.31
C TYR A 90 -8.20 -3.86 -15.06
N GLN A 91 -9.20 -3.05 -14.76
CA GLN A 91 -10.57 -3.51 -14.52
C GLN A 91 -11.19 -4.18 -15.75
N THR A 92 -10.94 -3.66 -16.95
CA THR A 92 -11.39 -4.30 -18.21
C THR A 92 -10.61 -5.57 -18.56
N SER A 93 -9.38 -5.70 -18.07
CA SER A 93 -8.60 -6.95 -18.18
C SER A 93 -9.00 -8.02 -17.16
N LEU A 94 -9.79 -7.67 -16.14
CA LEU A 94 -10.31 -8.63 -15.18
C LEU A 94 -11.46 -9.44 -15.82
N PRO A 95 -11.56 -10.75 -15.58
CA PRO A 95 -12.69 -11.55 -16.05
C PRO A 95 -14.02 -11.05 -15.47
N VAL A 96 -15.09 -11.07 -16.28
CA VAL A 96 -16.45 -10.61 -15.93
C VAL A 96 -17.05 -11.42 -14.77
N ASP A 97 -16.75 -12.71 -14.75
CA ASP A 97 -16.85 -13.52 -13.54
C ASP A 97 -15.61 -13.19 -12.72
N GLY A 98 -15.70 -12.22 -11.80
CA GLY A 98 -14.58 -11.87 -10.93
C GLY A 98 -13.91 -13.13 -10.40
N ILE A 99 -12.57 -13.09 -10.20
CA ILE A 99 -11.79 -14.26 -9.77
C ILE A 99 -12.61 -14.98 -8.71
N PRO A 100 -13.11 -16.20 -8.98
CA PRO A 100 -13.92 -16.87 -7.99
C PRO A 100 -13.10 -16.86 -6.72
N ILE A 101 -13.71 -16.57 -5.57
CA ILE A 101 -13.08 -16.67 -4.24
C ILE A 101 -12.82 -18.15 -3.91
N ILE A 102 -12.37 -18.92 -4.91
CA ILE A 102 -11.54 -20.08 -4.76
C ILE A 102 -10.14 -19.44 -4.64
N PRO A 103 -9.62 -19.31 -3.41
CA PRO A 103 -8.50 -18.43 -3.13
C PRO A 103 -7.34 -18.82 -4.04
N ALA A 104 -6.53 -17.86 -4.50
CA ALA A 104 -5.31 -18.12 -5.28
C ALA A 104 -4.44 -19.25 -4.68
N THR A 105 -4.58 -19.46 -3.37
CA THR A 105 -4.08 -20.59 -2.58
C THR A 105 -4.48 -21.97 -3.11
N ARG A 106 -5.66 -22.20 -3.70
CA ARG A 106 -6.08 -23.54 -4.18
C ARG A 106 -5.42 -23.94 -5.50
N ARG A 107 -5.33 -23.04 -6.50
CA ARG A 107 -4.54 -23.29 -7.72
C ARG A 107 -3.04 -23.42 -7.40
N SER A 108 -2.55 -22.59 -6.47
CA SER A 108 -1.18 -22.73 -5.93
C SER A 108 -0.98 -24.09 -5.24
N ARG A 109 -2.00 -24.57 -4.50
CA ARG A 109 -1.97 -25.85 -3.79
C ARG A 109 -1.97 -27.05 -4.74
N GLU A 110 -2.77 -27.04 -5.80
CA GLU A 110 -2.76 -28.09 -6.82
C GLU A 110 -1.39 -28.17 -7.53
N ALA A 111 -0.81 -27.02 -7.88
CA ALA A 111 0.53 -26.96 -8.44
C ALA A 111 1.62 -27.45 -7.45
N SER A 112 1.49 -27.12 -6.17
CA SER A 112 2.45 -27.56 -5.14
C SER A 112 2.33 -29.05 -4.85
N TYR A 113 1.14 -29.64 -4.90
CA TYR A 113 0.95 -31.10 -4.88
C TYR A 113 1.58 -31.77 -6.10
N ALA A 114 1.40 -31.23 -7.31
CA ALA A 114 2.02 -31.79 -8.51
C ALA A 114 3.56 -31.82 -8.41
N LEU A 115 4.18 -30.74 -7.88
CA LEU A 115 5.62 -30.71 -7.61
C LEU A 115 6.05 -31.73 -6.56
N PHE A 116 5.26 -31.88 -5.48
CA PHE A 116 5.53 -32.87 -4.45
C PHE A 116 5.48 -34.30 -4.99
N HIS A 117 4.43 -34.66 -5.73
CA HIS A 117 4.29 -36.00 -6.32
C HIS A 117 5.38 -36.29 -7.36
N ALA A 118 5.76 -35.31 -8.18
CA ALA A 118 6.88 -35.44 -9.12
C ALA A 118 8.21 -35.69 -8.38
N TYR A 119 8.45 -34.97 -7.27
CA TYR A 119 9.63 -35.17 -6.43
C TYR A 119 9.64 -36.57 -5.78
N VAL A 120 8.51 -37.02 -5.27
CA VAL A 120 8.38 -38.35 -4.65
C VAL A 120 8.64 -39.45 -5.69
N ALA A 121 8.13 -39.32 -6.92
CA ALA A 121 8.39 -40.27 -8.00
C ALA A 121 9.87 -40.34 -8.37
N ASP A 122 10.55 -39.21 -8.59
CA ASP A 122 11.98 -39.19 -8.92
C ASP A 122 12.85 -39.82 -7.82
N ARG A 123 12.57 -39.47 -6.55
CA ARG A 123 13.33 -39.98 -5.40
C ARG A 123 13.07 -41.47 -5.16
N THR A 124 11.81 -41.91 -5.27
CA THR A 124 11.43 -43.31 -5.06
C THR A 124 11.98 -44.21 -6.15
N LYS A 125 12.03 -43.72 -7.41
CA LYS A 125 12.67 -44.43 -8.53
C LYS A 125 14.16 -44.65 -8.30
N LYS A 126 14.86 -43.70 -7.67
CA LYS A 126 16.29 -43.84 -7.31
C LYS A 126 16.50 -44.75 -6.10
N ASN A 127 15.61 -44.67 -5.11
CA ASN A 127 15.66 -45.50 -3.91
C ASN A 127 14.25 -45.73 -3.36
N TRP A 128 13.74 -46.95 -3.50
CA TRP A 128 12.39 -47.32 -3.06
C TRP A 128 12.17 -47.07 -1.56
N ARG A 129 13.24 -47.15 -0.74
CA ARG A 129 13.18 -46.90 0.72
C ARG A 129 12.81 -45.47 1.06
N PHE A 130 12.82 -44.56 0.09
CA PHE A 130 12.32 -43.20 0.26
C PHE A 130 10.79 -43.15 0.43
N TYR A 131 10.06 -44.11 -0.13
CA TYR A 131 8.60 -44.07 -0.18
C TYR A 131 7.92 -44.03 1.21
N PRO A 132 8.34 -44.80 2.22
CA PRO A 132 7.85 -44.63 3.59
C PRO A 132 8.05 -43.22 4.16
N TYR A 133 9.19 -42.57 3.88
CA TYR A 133 9.44 -41.19 4.29
C TYR A 133 8.51 -40.22 3.56
N SER A 134 8.20 -40.49 2.29
CA SER A 134 7.27 -39.67 1.52
C SER A 134 5.85 -39.67 2.12
N LEU A 135 5.40 -40.77 2.73
CA LEU A 135 4.09 -40.84 3.40
C LEU A 135 4.05 -39.97 4.66
N ILE A 136 5.15 -39.92 5.41
CA ILE A 136 5.30 -39.03 6.57
C ILE A 136 5.31 -37.57 6.08
N LEU A 137 6.11 -37.27 5.06
CA LEU A 137 6.21 -35.94 4.47
C LEU A 137 4.89 -35.46 3.88
N LYS A 138 4.10 -36.33 3.25
CA LYS A 138 2.77 -36.00 2.70
C LYS A 138 1.84 -35.47 3.79
N ARG A 139 1.77 -36.16 4.94
CA ARG A 139 0.95 -35.72 6.08
C ARG A 139 1.40 -34.37 6.63
N ILE A 140 2.71 -34.16 6.74
CA ILE A 140 3.28 -32.88 7.18
C ILE A 140 2.97 -31.78 6.17
N PHE A 141 3.12 -32.07 4.88
CA PHE A 141 2.84 -31.15 3.79
C PHE A 141 1.37 -30.75 3.75
N ASP A 142 0.44 -31.70 3.96
CA ASP A 142 -1.00 -31.44 4.04
C ASP A 142 -1.32 -30.46 5.18
N THR A 143 -0.74 -30.66 6.36
CA THR A 143 -0.93 -29.71 7.48
C THR A 143 -0.32 -28.34 7.19
N PHE A 144 0.85 -28.29 6.54
CA PHE A 144 1.47 -27.03 6.13
C PHE A 144 0.57 -26.24 5.19
N GLN A 145 0.05 -26.89 4.14
CA GLN A 145 -0.82 -26.27 3.14
C GLN A 145 -2.15 -25.78 3.71
N ASN A 146 -2.59 -26.33 4.85
CA ASN A 146 -3.85 -25.94 5.50
C ASN A 146 -3.68 -24.91 6.62
N THR A 147 -2.48 -24.77 7.19
CA THR A 147 -2.25 -23.91 8.36
C THR A 147 -1.41 -22.67 8.04
N VAL A 148 -0.47 -22.75 7.10
CA VAL A 148 0.42 -21.63 6.77
C VAL A 148 -0.23 -20.74 5.72
N THR A 149 -0.33 -19.44 6.02
CA THR A 149 -0.90 -18.43 5.13
C THR A 149 0.19 -17.54 4.54
N CYS A 150 -0.04 -16.99 3.36
CA CYS A 150 0.92 -16.13 2.66
C CYS A 150 0.38 -14.71 2.44
N ASP A 151 -0.53 -14.25 3.30
CA ASP A 151 -1.26 -12.99 3.12
C ASP A 151 -0.37 -11.76 3.37
N SER A 152 0.57 -11.86 4.31
CA SER A 152 1.62 -10.88 4.55
C SER A 152 2.85 -11.56 5.14
N THR A 153 4.01 -10.89 5.10
CA THR A 153 5.24 -11.43 5.71
C THR A 153 5.08 -11.73 7.20
N GLU A 154 4.37 -10.87 7.94
CA GLU A 154 4.14 -11.05 9.37
C GLU A 154 3.19 -12.23 9.64
N GLU A 155 2.09 -12.32 8.89
CA GLU A 155 1.12 -13.42 9.00
C GLU A 155 1.74 -14.77 8.61
N PHE A 156 2.59 -14.77 7.58
CA PHE A 156 3.35 -15.94 7.17
C PHE A 156 4.27 -16.42 8.29
N LEU A 157 5.07 -15.52 8.89
CA LEU A 157 5.98 -15.89 9.97
C LEU A 157 5.23 -16.39 11.22
N ARG A 158 4.11 -15.75 11.54
CA ARG A 158 3.25 -16.15 12.67
C ARG A 158 2.65 -17.54 12.44
N SER A 159 1.93 -17.72 11.34
CA SER A 159 1.27 -18.99 11.00
C SER A 159 2.27 -20.14 10.80
N LEU A 160 3.46 -19.85 10.24
CA LEU A 160 4.55 -20.83 10.12
C LEU A 160 5.07 -21.29 11.47
N ASN A 161 5.29 -20.37 12.41
CA ASN A 161 5.81 -20.72 13.73
C ASN A 161 4.79 -21.47 14.59
N GLU A 162 3.51 -21.11 14.46
CA GLU A 162 2.39 -21.85 15.06
C GLU A 162 2.28 -23.25 14.48
N TRP A 163 2.29 -23.38 13.13
CA TRP A 163 2.26 -24.69 12.46
C TRP A 163 3.44 -25.57 12.89
N LYS A 164 4.66 -25.01 12.94
CA LYS A 164 5.86 -25.74 13.38
C LYS A 164 5.68 -26.29 14.79
N THR A 165 5.19 -25.46 15.72
CA THR A 165 5.04 -25.86 17.13
C THR A 165 3.95 -26.92 17.29
N ASN A 166 2.84 -26.77 16.56
CA ASN A 166 1.66 -27.62 16.71
C ASN A 166 1.73 -28.92 15.89
N SER A 167 2.38 -28.88 14.72
CA SER A 167 2.38 -29.98 13.74
C SER A 167 3.71 -30.72 13.64
N LEU A 168 4.85 -30.07 13.95
CA LEU A 168 6.18 -30.69 13.91
C LEU A 168 6.73 -31.11 15.28
N ASN A 169 5.88 -31.20 16.30
CA ASN A 169 6.32 -31.76 17.58
C ASN A 169 6.54 -33.28 17.49
N LEU A 170 7.34 -33.81 18.42
CA LEU A 170 7.76 -35.21 18.41
C LEU A 170 6.59 -36.19 18.55
N VAL A 171 5.50 -35.78 19.21
CA VAL A 171 4.29 -36.61 19.37
C VAL A 171 3.60 -36.80 18.02
N GLN A 172 3.39 -35.71 17.28
CA GLN A 172 2.81 -35.74 15.93
C GLN A 172 3.68 -36.50 14.93
N LEU A 173 5.00 -36.30 14.98
CA LEU A 173 5.95 -37.03 14.11
C LEU A 173 5.95 -38.54 14.37
N ARG A 174 5.91 -38.96 15.65
CA ARG A 174 5.81 -40.39 16.00
C ARG A 174 4.51 -40.99 15.49
N GLN A 175 3.39 -40.26 15.64
CA GLN A 175 2.09 -40.71 15.13
C GLN A 175 2.09 -40.82 13.60
N ALA A 176 2.67 -39.85 12.89
CA ALA A 176 2.80 -39.88 11.44
C ALA A 176 3.68 -41.05 10.97
N ALA A 177 4.79 -41.32 11.65
CA ALA A 177 5.68 -42.44 11.33
C ALA A 177 5.00 -43.80 11.55
N SER A 178 4.35 -44.00 12.69
CA SER A 178 3.59 -45.23 12.97
C SER A 178 2.50 -45.46 11.93
N GLN A 179 1.76 -44.40 11.58
CA GLN A 179 0.71 -44.52 10.58
C GLN A 179 1.27 -44.77 9.17
N ALA A 180 2.41 -44.19 8.80
CA ALA A 180 3.07 -44.50 7.53
C ALA A 180 3.46 -45.98 7.41
N VAL A 181 3.92 -46.61 8.50
CA VAL A 181 4.23 -48.05 8.52
C VAL A 181 2.96 -48.90 8.37
N ILE A 182 1.86 -48.50 9.02
CA ILE A 182 0.55 -49.16 8.86
C ILE A 182 0.06 -49.01 7.42
N ASP A 183 0.13 -47.80 6.86
CA ASP A 183 -0.28 -47.52 5.48
C ASP A 183 0.57 -48.33 4.50
N MET A 184 1.89 -48.41 4.72
CA MET A 184 2.79 -49.29 3.96
C MET A 184 2.35 -50.76 4.00
N GLY A 185 2.01 -51.28 5.18
CA GLY A 185 1.50 -52.65 5.32
C GLY A 185 0.16 -52.90 4.62
N ARG A 186 -0.60 -51.84 4.31
CA ARG A 186 -1.90 -51.92 3.64
C ARG A 186 -1.80 -51.78 2.13
N ILE A 187 -0.93 -50.90 1.65
CA ILE A 187 -0.81 -50.54 0.23
C ILE A 187 0.27 -51.36 -0.51
N THR A 188 1.13 -52.04 0.24
CA THR A 188 2.17 -52.93 -0.30
C THR A 188 2.06 -54.33 0.30
N SER A 189 2.69 -55.29 -0.38
CA SER A 189 2.81 -56.68 0.05
C SER A 189 3.86 -56.86 1.16
N LEU A 190 4.17 -55.83 1.96
CA LEU A 190 5.24 -55.84 2.98
C LEU A 190 5.15 -57.03 3.95
N ILE A 191 3.94 -57.46 4.29
CA ILE A 191 3.67 -58.53 5.25
C ILE A 191 3.66 -59.91 4.56
N THR A 192 3.39 -59.97 3.27
CA THR A 192 3.11 -61.22 2.53
C THR A 192 4.23 -61.62 1.56
N ALA A 193 4.82 -60.64 0.86
CA ALA A 193 5.88 -60.81 -0.14
C ALA A 193 6.82 -59.57 -0.13
N PRO A 194 7.73 -59.47 0.85
CA PRO A 194 8.61 -58.31 1.03
C PRO A 194 9.54 -58.04 -0.18
N GLU A 195 9.82 -59.05 -1.00
CA GLU A 195 10.60 -58.95 -2.23
C GLU A 195 9.93 -58.10 -3.32
N CYS A 196 8.60 -57.97 -3.31
CA CYS A 196 7.83 -57.20 -4.28
C CYS A 196 7.70 -55.71 -3.91
N VAL A 197 7.97 -55.37 -2.65
CA VAL A 197 7.82 -54.01 -2.10
C VAL A 197 8.61 -52.94 -2.87
N PRO A 198 9.87 -53.19 -3.30
CA PRO A 198 10.62 -52.21 -4.08
C PRO A 198 9.88 -51.74 -5.34
N ASP A 199 9.38 -52.68 -6.13
CA ASP A 199 8.69 -52.40 -7.40
C ASP A 199 7.30 -51.80 -7.15
N GLU A 200 6.60 -52.27 -6.12
CA GLU A 200 5.31 -51.71 -5.69
C GLU A 200 5.42 -50.24 -5.26
N CYS A 201 6.46 -49.87 -4.48
CA CYS A 201 6.70 -48.49 -4.07
C CYS A 201 6.96 -47.57 -5.26
N VAL A 202 7.76 -48.02 -6.24
CA VAL A 202 8.03 -47.24 -7.47
C VAL A 202 6.75 -47.06 -8.28
N ARG A 203 5.93 -48.10 -8.41
CA ARG A 203 4.64 -48.05 -9.09
C ARG A 203 3.67 -47.08 -8.40
N LEU A 204 3.53 -47.19 -7.08
CA LEU A 204 2.65 -46.31 -6.31
C LEU A 204 3.09 -44.85 -6.37
N ALA A 205 4.38 -44.57 -6.27
CA ALA A 205 4.91 -43.21 -6.40
C ALA A 205 4.71 -42.60 -7.80
N THR A 206 4.63 -43.44 -8.83
CA THR A 206 4.41 -42.99 -10.22
C THR A 206 2.92 -42.83 -10.53
N ASN A 207 2.06 -43.68 -9.97
CA ASN A 207 0.61 -43.59 -10.15
C ASN A 207 -0.02 -42.43 -9.37
N ASP A 208 0.55 -42.02 -8.23
CA ASP A 208 0.13 -40.83 -7.47
C ASP A 208 0.33 -39.50 -8.23
N ASN A 209 0.93 -39.50 -9.44
CA ASN A 209 1.09 -38.34 -10.34
C ASN A 209 -0.02 -38.20 -11.41
N GLN A 210 -0.96 -39.15 -11.50
CA GLN A 210 -2.13 -39.08 -12.42
C GLN A 210 -3.40 -38.70 -11.68
#